data_AF-A0A928RAE6-F1
#
_entry.id   AF-A0A928RAE6-F1
#
_cell.length_a   1.000
_cell.length_b   1.000
_cell.length_c   1.000
_cell.angle_alpha   90.00
_cell.angle_beta   90.00
_cell.angle_gamma   90.00
#
_symmetry.space_group_name_H-M   'P 1'
#
loop_
_entity.id
_entity.type
_entity.pdbx_description
1 polymer ?
#
loop_
_entity_poly.entity_id
_entity_poly.type
_entity_poly.pdbx_seq_one_letter_code
_entity_poly.pdbx_strand_id
1 'polypeptide(L)'
;MDVFLEYLFEKKTTAQDVVKKMLLVLAAVLVCMVVIVVFSMLGQFFMSYVLLAIAAVVYGLVVLLRNFSLEYEYVFTNGDLDVDIVKGRKTRTRLTSLHCRQIQLMAPITDADMKRQAESDSISRRYNAVYDESQGGVYHVIYIRDGERLLLTWQPPRALLAAMKKTNPRVITIAPEDEVDA
;
A
#
# COMPACT_ATOMS: atom_id res chain seq x y z
N MET A 1 -29.06 0.75 -12.30
CA MET A 1 -28.33 -0.30 -11.56
C MET A 1 -27.28 0.41 -10.76
N ASP A 2 -27.26 0.17 -9.45
CA ASP A 2 -26.16 0.61 -8.60
C ASP A 2 -24.90 -0.16 -9.00
N VAL A 3 -23.80 0.56 -9.24
CA VAL A 3 -22.51 -0.04 -9.61
C VAL A 3 -21.71 -0.21 -8.33
N PHE A 4 -21.55 -1.46 -7.90
CA PHE A 4 -20.69 -1.85 -6.78
C PHE A 4 -19.64 -2.83 -7.29
N LEU A 5 -18.36 -2.47 -7.16
CA LEU A 5 -17.22 -3.30 -7.55
C LEU A 5 -16.22 -3.35 -6.40
N GLU A 6 -15.80 -4.55 -6.02
CA GLU A 6 -14.86 -4.77 -4.92
C GLU A 6 -13.75 -5.73 -5.37
N TYR A 7 -12.51 -5.36 -5.11
CA TYR A 7 -11.33 -6.14 -5.45
C TYR A 7 -10.31 -6.11 -4.32
N LEU A 8 -9.70 -7.26 -4.04
CA LEU A 8 -8.63 -7.42 -3.05
C LEU A 8 -7.40 -8.03 -3.72
N PHE A 9 -6.26 -7.36 -3.64
CA PHE A 9 -5.01 -7.79 -4.26
C PHE A 9 -3.91 -7.94 -3.21
N GLU A 10 -3.24 -9.10 -3.20
CA GLU A 10 -2.05 -9.27 -2.38
C GLU A 10 -0.87 -8.50 -3.00
N LYS A 11 -0.22 -7.65 -2.19
CA LYS A 11 0.97 -6.92 -2.62
C LYS A 11 2.13 -7.91 -2.77
N LYS A 12 2.73 -7.96 -3.96
CA LYS A 12 3.98 -8.70 -4.18
C LYS A 12 5.12 -8.07 -3.38
N THR A 13 5.94 -8.93 -2.79
CA THR A 13 7.05 -8.47 -1.95
C THR A 13 8.11 -7.81 -2.83
N THR A 14 8.34 -6.52 -2.63
CA THR A 14 9.39 -5.77 -3.34
C THR A 14 10.77 -6.05 -2.71
N ALA A 15 11.87 -5.81 -3.44
CA ALA A 15 13.23 -5.91 -2.90
C ALA A 15 13.42 -5.08 -1.62
N GLN A 16 12.83 -3.88 -1.55
CA GLN A 16 12.84 -3.05 -0.35
C GLN A 16 12.18 -3.74 0.86
N ASP A 17 11.09 -4.48 0.64
CA ASP A 17 10.39 -5.19 1.70
C ASP A 17 11.23 -6.38 2.19
N VAL A 18 11.93 -7.07 1.29
CA VAL A 18 12.91 -8.10 1.65
C VAL A 18 14.05 -7.52 2.49
N VAL A 19 14.63 -6.39 2.07
CA VAL A 19 15.72 -5.72 2.82
C VAL A 19 15.25 -5.32 4.22
N LYS A 20 14.05 -4.74 4.35
CA LYS A 20 13.47 -4.39 5.66
C LYS A 20 13.25 -5.63 6.54
N LYS A 21 12.75 -6.74 5.98
CA LYS A 21 12.60 -8.02 6.71
C LYS A 21 13.96 -8.54 7.21
N MET A 22 14.99 -8.53 6.34
CA MET A 22 16.34 -8.95 6.69
C MET A 22 16.95 -8.08 7.79
N LEU A 23 16.81 -6.75 7.68
CA LEU A 23 17.27 -5.81 8.69
C LEU A 23 16.59 -6.04 10.04
N LEU A 24 15.29 -6.33 10.03
CA LEU A 24 14.52 -6.62 11.23
C LEU A 24 15.00 -7.91 11.91
N VAL A 25 15.26 -8.97 11.14
CA VAL A 25 15.83 -10.22 11.66
C VAL A 25 17.22 -9.97 12.26
N LEU A 26 18.08 -9.24 11.56
CA LEU A 26 19.42 -8.89 12.05
C LEU A 26 19.36 -8.09 13.37
N ALA A 27 18.45 -7.11 13.44
CA ALA A 27 18.23 -6.33 14.66
C ALA A 27 17.77 -7.21 15.82
N ALA A 28 16.85 -8.15 15.58
CA ALA A 28 16.38 -9.08 16.61
C ALA A 28 17.52 -9.98 17.14
N VAL A 29 18.40 -10.46 16.26
CA VAL A 29 19.59 -11.24 16.66
C VAL A 29 20.51 -10.41 17.54
N LEU A 30 20.77 -9.15 17.18
CA LEU A 30 21.61 -8.25 17.97
C LEU A 30 21.00 -7.97 19.34
N VAL A 31 19.68 -7.76 19.42
CA VAL A 31 18.97 -7.61 20.71
C VAL A 31 19.11 -8.88 21.56
N CYS A 32 18.95 -10.07 20.97
CA CYS A 32 19.16 -11.33 21.70
C CYS A 32 20.59 -11.45 22.26
N MET A 33 21.63 -11.05 21.50
CA MET A 33 23.00 -11.04 22.01
C MET A 33 23.17 -10.09 23.19
N VAL A 34 22.62 -8.87 23.10
CA VAL A 34 22.65 -7.90 24.19
C VAL A 34 21.95 -8.43 25.42
N VAL A 35 20.78 -9.06 25.26
CA VAL A 35 20.04 -9.71 26.37
C VAL A 35 20.93 -10.76 27.05
N ILE A 36 21.57 -11.65 26.29
CA ILE A 36 22.45 -12.68 26.86
C ILE A 36 23.61 -12.06 27.64
N VAL A 37 24.28 -11.05 27.08
CA VAL A 37 25.42 -10.36 27.74
C VAL A 37 24.98 -9.67 29.02
N VAL A 38 23.90 -8.89 28.98
CA VAL A 38 23.38 -8.15 30.15
C VAL A 38 22.99 -9.12 31.27
N PHE A 39 22.25 -10.17 30.96
CA PHE A 39 21.85 -11.16 31.96
C PHE A 39 23.03 -11.95 32.52
N SER A 40 24.09 -12.17 31.73
CA SER A 40 25.33 -12.80 32.23
C SER A 40 26.06 -11.92 33.25
N MET A 41 25.96 -10.59 33.13
CA MET A 41 26.56 -9.64 34.08
C MET A 41 25.76 -9.48 35.38
N LEU A 42 24.44 -9.68 35.34
CA LEU A 42 23.54 -9.53 36.50
C LEU A 42 23.62 -10.70 37.50
N GLY A 43 24.32 -11.79 37.15
CA GLY A 43 24.57 -12.93 38.03
C GLY A 43 23.61 -14.11 37.84
N GLN A 44 23.95 -15.24 38.47
CA GLN A 44 23.35 -16.56 38.21
C GLN A 44 21.84 -16.65 38.53
N PHE A 45 21.33 -15.78 39.40
CA PHE A 45 19.90 -15.70 39.71
C PHE A 45 19.05 -15.29 38.48
N PHE A 46 19.56 -14.36 37.68
CA PHE A 46 18.83 -13.83 36.52
C PHE A 46 18.91 -14.71 35.28
N MET A 47 19.86 -15.66 35.21
CA MET A 47 20.02 -16.58 34.08
C MET A 47 18.76 -17.39 33.75
N SER A 48 17.94 -17.69 34.77
CA SER A 48 16.66 -18.40 34.59
C SER A 48 15.65 -17.63 33.72
N TYR A 49 15.76 -16.31 33.62
CA TYR A 49 14.86 -15.46 32.83
C TYR A 49 15.32 -15.18 31.40
N VAL A 50 16.53 -15.61 31.01
CA VAL A 50 17.08 -15.36 29.66
C VAL A 50 16.20 -15.99 28.58
N LEU A 51 15.73 -17.22 28.80
CA LEU A 51 14.86 -17.90 27.85
C LEU A 51 13.53 -17.15 27.66
N LEU A 52 12.96 -16.61 28.74
CA LEU A 52 11.75 -15.80 28.68
C LEU A 52 11.98 -14.51 27.89
N ALA A 53 13.10 -13.83 28.13
CA ALA A 53 13.47 -12.62 27.41
C ALA A 53 13.68 -12.89 25.91
N ILE A 54 14.38 -13.96 25.54
CA ILE A 54 14.56 -14.37 24.13
C ILE A 54 13.21 -14.72 23.50
N ALA A 55 12.35 -15.47 24.20
CA ALA A 55 11.02 -15.81 23.70
C ALA A 55 10.19 -14.55 23.42
N ALA A 56 10.27 -13.53 24.28
CA ALA A 56 9.60 -12.25 24.05
C ALA A 56 10.13 -11.53 22.79
N VAL A 57 11.45 -11.53 22.57
CA VAL A 57 12.06 -10.94 21.35
C VAL A 57 11.61 -11.68 20.10
N VAL A 58 11.64 -13.02 20.11
CA VAL A 58 11.21 -13.86 18.97
C VAL A 58 9.72 -13.66 18.68
N TYR A 59 8.88 -13.61 19.72
CA TYR A 59 7.46 -13.33 19.55
C TYR A 59 7.23 -11.94 18.93
N GLY A 60 7.93 -10.92 19.41
CA GLY A 60 7.90 -9.58 18.83
C GLY A 60 8.30 -9.57 17.36
N LEU A 61 9.37 -10.29 17.00
CA LEU A 61 9.82 -10.43 15.61
C LEU A 61 8.74 -11.05 14.72
N VAL A 62 8.10 -12.14 15.17
CA VAL A 62 7.02 -12.81 14.40
C VAL A 62 5.84 -11.87 14.17
N VAL A 63 5.41 -11.13 15.19
CA VAL A 63 4.31 -10.15 15.08
C VAL A 63 4.67 -9.05 14.09
N LEU A 64 5.91 -8.53 14.14
CA LEU A 64 6.37 -7.49 13.23
C LEU A 64 6.49 -8.00 11.79
N LEU A 65 6.98 -9.22 11.58
CA LEU A 65 7.08 -9.83 10.25
C LEU A 65 5.71 -10.05 9.61
N ARG A 66 4.68 -10.37 10.40
CA ARG A 66 3.30 -10.52 9.89
C ARG A 66 2.76 -9.22 9.29
N ASN A 67 3.18 -8.06 9.78
CA ASN A 67 2.74 -6.76 9.25
C ASN A 67 3.26 -6.45 7.83
N PHE A 68 4.19 -7.26 7.30
CA PHE A 68 4.68 -7.13 5.92
C PHE A 68 3.80 -7.82 4.88
N SER A 69 2.83 -8.65 5.30
CA SER A 69 1.78 -9.13 4.39
C SER A 69 0.81 -7.97 4.19
N LEU A 70 0.89 -7.34 3.03
CA LEU A 70 0.08 -6.19 2.67
C LEU A 70 -0.87 -6.60 1.56
N GLU A 71 -2.12 -6.20 1.69
CA GLU A 71 -3.16 -6.39 0.68
C GLU A 71 -3.81 -5.03 0.42
N TYR A 72 -4.16 -4.76 -0.84
CA TYR A 72 -4.86 -3.55 -1.24
C TYR A 72 -6.29 -3.91 -1.62
N GLU A 73 -7.22 -3.17 -1.05
CA GLU A 73 -8.64 -3.31 -1.34
C GLU A 73 -9.13 -2.07 -2.08
N TYR A 74 -9.78 -2.28 -3.22
CA TYR A 74 -10.41 -1.24 -4.01
C TYR A 74 -11.92 -1.47 -4.01
N VAL A 75 -12.66 -0.49 -3.50
CA VAL A 75 -14.12 -0.52 -3.49
C VAL A 75 -14.62 0.67 -4.29
N PHE A 76 -15.40 0.40 -5.32
CA PHE A 76 -16.06 1.42 -6.13
C PHE A 76 -17.58 1.30 -5.98
N THR A 77 -18.21 2.37 -5.50
CA THR A 77 -19.65 2.44 -5.27
C THR A 77 -20.22 3.70 -5.90
N ASN A 78 -20.99 3.57 -6.98
CA ASN A 78 -21.76 4.67 -7.57
C ASN A 78 -20.98 5.99 -7.83
N GLY A 79 -19.68 5.90 -8.11
CA GLY A 79 -18.82 7.07 -8.35
C GLY A 79 -17.92 7.45 -7.18
N ASP A 80 -18.02 6.79 -6.04
CA ASP A 80 -17.07 6.86 -4.94
C ASP A 80 -16.08 5.71 -5.02
N LEU A 81 -14.79 6.04 -4.87
CA LEU A 81 -13.67 5.10 -4.85
C LEU A 81 -13.00 5.14 -3.48
N ASP A 82 -13.06 4.03 -2.77
CA ASP A 82 -12.34 3.78 -1.53
C ASP A 82 -11.15 2.86 -1.80
N VAL A 83 -9.98 3.26 -1.32
CA VAL A 83 -8.74 2.47 -1.39
C VAL A 83 -8.24 2.24 0.02
N ASP A 84 -8.25 0.98 0.43
CA ASP A 84 -7.85 0.54 1.77
C ASP A 84 -6.60 -0.36 1.69
N ILE A 85 -5.77 -0.31 2.73
CA ILE A 85 -4.66 -1.24 2.93
C ILE A 85 -4.99 -2.18 4.09
N VAL A 86 -4.84 -3.48 3.88
CA VAL A 86 -5.01 -4.51 4.89
C VAL A 86 -3.64 -5.07 5.25
N LYS A 87 -3.22 -4.88 6.51
CA LYS A 87 -1.94 -5.37 7.03
C LYS A 87 -2.13 -6.66 7.81
N GLY A 88 -1.33 -7.67 7.49
CA GLY A 88 -1.29 -8.97 8.17
C GLY A 88 -2.63 -9.70 8.20
N ARG A 89 -3.50 -9.44 7.20
CA ARG A 89 -4.89 -9.93 7.11
C ARG A 89 -5.73 -9.62 8.36
N LYS A 90 -5.46 -8.48 9.01
CA LYS A 90 -6.10 -8.12 10.29
C LYS A 90 -6.48 -6.65 10.36
N THR A 91 -5.51 -5.77 10.13
CA THR A 91 -5.72 -4.33 10.33
C THR A 91 -5.98 -3.67 8.99
N ARG A 92 -7.24 -3.25 8.77
CA ARG A 92 -7.62 -2.42 7.62
C ARG A 92 -7.39 -0.95 7.97
N THR A 93 -6.80 -0.19 7.06
CA THR A 93 -6.58 1.25 7.19
C THR A 93 -6.90 1.90 5.86
N ARG A 94 -7.72 2.95 5.87
CA ARG A 94 -8.06 3.68 4.67
C ARG A 94 -6.87 4.51 4.18
N LEU A 95 -6.42 4.24 2.96
CA LEU A 95 -5.41 5.08 2.32
C LEU A 95 -6.05 6.36 1.82
N THR A 96 -7.16 6.23 1.07
CA THR A 96 -7.86 7.38 0.52
C THR A 96 -9.29 7.04 0.07
N SER A 97 -10.19 8.03 0.04
CA SER A 97 -11.59 7.90 -0.39
C SER A 97 -12.03 9.11 -1.23
N LEU A 98 -12.24 8.93 -2.53
CA LEU A 98 -12.49 10.04 -3.44
C LEU A 98 -13.73 9.79 -4.29
N HIS A 99 -14.47 10.87 -4.56
CA HIS A 99 -15.54 10.81 -5.56
C HIS A 99 -14.95 11.12 -6.94
N CYS A 100 -15.35 10.39 -7.98
CA CYS A 100 -14.98 10.66 -9.38
C CYS A 100 -15.14 12.12 -9.84
N ARG A 101 -16.03 12.90 -9.21
CA ARG A 101 -16.18 14.35 -9.50
C ARG A 101 -15.03 15.21 -8.99
N GLN A 102 -14.30 14.73 -7.97
CA GLN A 102 -13.14 15.40 -7.39
C GLN A 102 -11.85 15.14 -8.19
N ILE A 103 -11.88 14.17 -9.12
CA ILE A 103 -10.76 13.85 -10.00
C ILE A 103 -10.54 15.01 -10.97
N GLN A 104 -9.31 15.53 -10.97
CA GLN A 104 -8.85 16.50 -11.96
C GLN A 104 -8.30 15.80 -13.19
N LEU A 105 -7.54 14.73 -12.97
CA LEU A 105 -6.89 13.96 -14.04
C LEU A 105 -6.63 12.53 -13.57
N MET A 106 -6.91 11.57 -14.43
CA MET A 106 -6.52 10.18 -14.28
C MET A 106 -6.00 9.67 -15.62
N ALA A 107 -4.84 9.02 -15.61
CA ALA A 107 -4.19 8.50 -16.81
C ALA A 107 -3.12 7.46 -16.43
N PRO A 108 -2.68 6.63 -17.39
CA PRO A 108 -1.56 5.71 -17.19
C PRO A 108 -0.29 6.47 -16.77
N ILE A 109 0.58 5.83 -16.00
CA ILE A 109 1.87 6.45 -15.60
C ILE A 109 2.82 6.72 -16.78
N THR A 110 2.56 6.09 -17.92
CA THR A 110 3.31 6.25 -19.18
C THR A 110 2.94 7.52 -19.93
N ASP A 111 1.79 8.15 -19.61
CA ASP A 111 1.36 9.41 -20.20
C ASP A 111 2.27 10.57 -19.75
N ALA A 112 2.80 11.31 -20.72
CA ALA A 112 3.82 12.34 -20.47
C ALA A 112 3.26 13.54 -19.69
N ASP A 113 2.03 13.97 -19.99
CA ASP A 113 1.38 15.08 -19.31
C ASP A 113 1.01 14.70 -17.87
N MET A 114 0.52 13.48 -17.68
CA MET A 114 0.26 12.92 -16.36
C MET A 114 1.55 12.83 -15.53
N LYS A 115 2.63 12.30 -16.09
CA LYS A 115 3.92 12.24 -15.38
C LYS A 115 4.37 13.62 -14.90
N ARG A 116 4.31 14.62 -15.77
CA ARG A 116 4.66 16.01 -15.43
C ARG A 116 3.77 16.57 -14.31
N GLN A 117 2.46 16.30 -14.35
CA GLN A 117 1.54 16.77 -13.30
C GLN A 117 1.71 16.01 -11.98
N ALA A 118 1.97 14.72 -12.05
CA ALA A 118 2.24 13.89 -10.88
C ALA A 118 3.54 14.31 -10.19
N GLU A 119 4.57 14.74 -10.92
CA GLU A 119 5.85 15.22 -10.35
C GLU A 119 5.79 16.66 -9.82
N SER A 120 4.68 17.38 -10.02
CA SER A 120 4.52 18.76 -9.54
C SER A 120 4.55 18.89 -8.02
N ASP A 121 5.18 19.97 -7.54
CA ASP A 121 5.18 20.38 -6.12
C ASP A 121 3.79 20.78 -5.58
N SER A 122 2.82 20.96 -6.47
CA SER A 122 1.42 21.23 -6.07
C SER A 122 0.75 20.03 -5.39
N ILE A 123 1.31 18.83 -5.48
CA ILE A 123 0.79 17.62 -4.83
C ILE A 123 1.19 17.61 -3.36
N SER A 124 0.22 17.82 -2.47
CA SER A 124 0.42 17.87 -1.02
C SER A 124 0.67 16.49 -0.41
N ARG A 125 -0.01 15.45 -0.92
CA ARG A 125 0.12 14.07 -0.42
C ARG A 125 0.09 13.05 -1.55
N ARG A 126 0.82 11.95 -1.35
CA ARG A 126 0.98 10.87 -2.33
C ARG A 126 0.64 9.55 -1.65
N TYR A 127 -0.29 8.81 -2.23
CA TYR A 127 -0.64 7.45 -1.82
C TYR A 127 -0.20 6.47 -2.90
N ASN A 128 0.41 5.36 -2.50
CA ASN A 128 0.78 4.27 -3.41
C ASN A 128 0.06 2.99 -2.97
N ALA A 129 -0.79 2.50 -3.87
CA ALA A 129 -1.57 1.28 -3.75
C ALA A 129 -1.30 0.32 -4.90
N VAL A 130 -0.10 0.29 -5.48
CA VAL A 130 0.29 -0.69 -6.51
C VAL A 130 0.59 -2.04 -5.85
N TYR A 131 -0.10 -3.10 -6.29
CA TYR A 131 0.08 -4.44 -5.73
C TYR A 131 1.19 -5.23 -6.43
N ASP A 132 1.44 -5.00 -7.73
CA ASP A 132 2.52 -5.65 -8.48
C ASP A 132 3.16 -4.71 -9.51
N GLU A 133 4.31 -4.14 -9.13
CA GLU A 133 5.10 -3.25 -9.99
C GLU A 133 5.59 -3.92 -11.28
N SER A 134 5.69 -5.26 -11.31
CA SER A 134 6.18 -6.00 -12.48
C SER A 134 5.12 -6.22 -13.56
N GLN A 135 3.84 -6.11 -13.23
CA GLN A 135 2.72 -6.36 -14.16
C GLN A 135 2.33 -5.13 -15.00
N GLY A 136 2.80 -3.94 -14.68
CA GLY A 136 2.36 -2.72 -15.37
C GLY A 136 0.89 -2.37 -15.05
N GLY A 137 0.17 -1.72 -15.97
CA GLY A 137 -1.23 -1.32 -15.74
C GLY A 137 -1.41 -0.33 -14.58
N VAL A 138 -0.39 0.50 -14.33
CA VAL A 138 -0.38 1.46 -13.24
C VAL A 138 -0.91 2.80 -13.73
N TYR A 139 -1.79 3.40 -12.93
CA TYR A 139 -2.43 4.68 -13.21
C TYR A 139 -2.13 5.67 -12.08
N HIS A 140 -2.07 6.95 -12.46
CA HIS A 140 -2.14 8.05 -11.52
C HIS A 140 -3.56 8.63 -11.49
N VAL A 141 -3.97 9.09 -10.32
CA VAL A 141 -5.20 9.86 -10.11
C VAL A 141 -4.85 11.09 -9.29
N ILE A 142 -5.04 12.26 -9.88
CA ILE A 142 -4.91 13.55 -9.22
C ILE A 142 -6.32 14.04 -8.91
N TYR A 143 -6.58 14.34 -7.65
CA TYR A 143 -7.88 14.79 -7.15
C TYR A 143 -7.71 15.82 -6.05
N ILE A 144 -8.75 16.62 -5.81
CA ILE A 144 -8.78 17.57 -4.71
C ILE A 144 -9.68 17.04 -3.60
N ARG A 145 -9.17 17.03 -2.36
CA ARG A 145 -9.96 16.80 -1.16
C ARG A 145 -9.59 17.85 -0.13
N ASP A 146 -10.59 18.49 0.47
CA ASP A 146 -10.41 19.49 1.52
C ASP A 146 -9.45 20.63 1.14
N GLY A 147 -9.43 21.00 -0.15
CA GLY A 147 -8.54 22.02 -0.70
C GLY A 147 -7.09 21.56 -0.96
N GLU A 148 -6.72 20.36 -0.53
CA GLU A 148 -5.42 19.75 -0.84
C GLU A 148 -5.48 19.02 -2.18
N ARG A 149 -4.41 19.09 -2.97
CA ARG A 149 -4.25 18.33 -4.21
C ARG A 149 -3.48 17.04 -3.89
N LEU A 150 -4.12 15.89 -4.09
CA LEU A 150 -3.57 14.60 -3.73
C LEU A 150 -3.32 13.76 -4.97
N LEU A 151 -2.32 12.88 -4.88
CA LEU A 151 -2.00 11.88 -5.88
C LEU A 151 -2.23 10.49 -5.32
N LEU A 152 -2.98 9.67 -6.04
CA LEU A 152 -3.04 8.22 -5.86
C LEU A 152 -2.37 7.52 -7.04
N THR A 153 -1.41 6.65 -6.75
CA THR A 153 -0.83 5.71 -7.70
C THR A 153 -1.36 4.33 -7.38
N TRP A 154 -1.95 3.64 -8.35
CA TRP A 154 -2.67 2.39 -8.12
C TRP A 154 -2.76 1.57 -9.40
N GLN A 155 -3.24 0.33 -9.28
CA GLN A 155 -3.30 -0.64 -10.38
C GLN A 155 -4.76 -1.13 -10.53
N PRO A 156 -5.64 -0.30 -11.10
CA PRO A 156 -7.08 -0.60 -11.17
C PRO A 156 -7.37 -1.76 -12.14
N PRO A 157 -8.31 -2.66 -11.81
CA PRO A 157 -8.82 -3.63 -12.76
C PRO A 157 -9.65 -2.95 -13.85
N ARG A 158 -9.70 -3.55 -15.04
CA ARG A 158 -10.38 -3.01 -16.22
C ARG A 158 -11.84 -2.62 -15.99
N ALA A 159 -12.60 -3.46 -15.29
CA ALA A 159 -14.00 -3.17 -14.96
C ALA A 159 -14.16 -1.88 -14.14
N LEU A 160 -13.20 -1.59 -13.27
CA LEU A 160 -13.19 -0.39 -12.45
C LEU A 160 -12.79 0.84 -13.29
N LEU A 161 -11.79 0.71 -14.17
CA LEU A 161 -11.47 1.74 -15.18
C LEU A 161 -12.70 2.12 -16.02
N ALA A 162 -13.42 1.12 -16.54
CA ALA A 162 -14.63 1.32 -17.35
C ALA A 162 -15.74 2.01 -16.54
N ALA A 163 -15.99 1.57 -15.30
CA ALA A 163 -17.00 2.16 -14.42
C ALA A 163 -16.67 3.63 -14.08
N MET A 164 -15.41 3.94 -13.77
CA MET A 164 -14.97 5.31 -13.51
C MET A 164 -15.06 6.17 -14.77
N LYS A 165 -14.61 5.69 -15.93
CA LYS A 165 -14.69 6.40 -17.21
C LYS A 165 -16.14 6.73 -17.59
N LYS A 166 -17.06 5.81 -17.35
CA LYS A 166 -18.51 6.06 -17.53
C LYS A 166 -19.02 7.17 -16.61
N THR A 167 -18.46 7.28 -15.41
CA THR A 167 -18.87 8.27 -14.40
C THR A 167 -18.30 9.66 -14.69
N ASN A 168 -17.04 9.74 -15.15
CA ASN A 168 -16.40 11.01 -15.51
C ASN A 168 -15.49 10.87 -16.74
N PRO A 169 -16.07 10.87 -17.96
CA PRO A 169 -15.32 10.52 -19.17
C PRO A 169 -14.28 11.56 -19.58
N ARG A 170 -14.38 12.80 -19.09
CA ARG A 170 -13.54 13.93 -19.53
C ARG A 170 -12.16 13.94 -18.90
N VAL A 171 -12.04 13.46 -17.67
CA VAL A 171 -10.79 13.56 -16.88
C VAL A 171 -10.04 12.23 -16.80
N ILE A 172 -10.66 11.15 -17.25
CA ILE A 172 -10.12 9.79 -17.18
C ILE A 172 -9.66 9.36 -18.56
N THR A 173 -8.38 9.10 -18.72
CA THR A 173 -7.77 8.50 -19.90
C THR A 173 -7.42 7.05 -19.59
N ILE A 174 -7.83 6.12 -20.44
CA ILE A 174 -7.52 4.69 -20.34
C ILE A 174 -6.43 4.37 -21.37
N ALA A 175 -5.50 3.48 -21.03
CA ALA A 175 -4.51 3.01 -21.98
C ALA A 175 -5.18 2.19 -23.11
N PRO A 176 -4.71 2.26 -24.37
CA PRO A 176 -5.31 1.51 -25.47
C PRO A 176 -5.43 0.00 -25.20
N GLU A 177 -4.44 -0.59 -24.53
CA GLU A 177 -4.44 -2.01 -24.14
C GLU A 177 -5.49 -2.40 -23.09
N ASP A 178 -6.06 -1.42 -22.39
CA ASP A 178 -7.12 -1.59 -21.40
C ASP A 178 -8.51 -1.21 -21.93
N GLU A 179 -8.60 -0.63 -23.14
CA GLU A 179 -9.87 -0.25 -23.79
C GLU A 179 -10.54 -1.42 -24.55
N VAL A 180 -9.78 -2.41 -25.03
CA VAL A 180 -10.24 -3.39 -26.04
C VAL A 180 -11.33 -4.36 -25.54
N ASP A 181 -11.46 -4.55 -24.22
CA ASP A 181 -12.38 -5.53 -23.61
C ASP A 181 -13.33 -4.91 -22.55
N ALA A 182 -13.52 -3.57 -22.57
CA ALA A 182 -14.27 -2.81 -21.56
C ALA A 182 -15.77 -2.62 -21.88
#